data_AF-A0A5C1QMY4-F1
#
_entry.id   AF-A0A5C1QMY4-F1
#
_cell.length_a   1.000
_cell.length_b   1.000
_cell.length_c   1.000
_cell.angle_alpha   90.00
_cell.angle_beta   90.00
_cell.angle_gamma   90.00
#
_symmetry.space_group_name_H-M   'P 1'
#
loop_
_entity.id
_entity.type
_entity.pdbx_description
1 polymer ?
#
loop_
_entity_poly.entity_id
_entity_poly.type
_entity_poly.pdbx_seq_one_letter_code
_entity_poly.pdbx_strand_id
1 'polypeptide(L)'
;MSYKTFSKTPDIGESRVMIDCPCCGGSQFKIHWKADQGIWHRCLSCSLILQNPQPVIEDILERYDSEYFEYETENEDGFLNLMLMGLHDVGFSEWDSLDSEDKSFLDIGCATGRLGAFLNDSGWNAQGVEVCREAAAYGNKHYNIEIFPGTLNEACFPDEHFRFVHSSHVIEHVNRPDLFLNEIFRILKPGGLYYCATPNCSGFQAKLFAHKWRSAIADHLCLFSKKTLRLSAESQGFRVLKTKTWGGLGEGYAPAFLKKAADKLVKPLGWGDVMMMVLQKPSDGDS
;
A
#
# COMPACT_ATOMS: atom_id res chain seq x y z
N MET A 1 5.14 -13.36 14.72
CA MET A 1 5.74 -12.02 14.93
C MET A 1 4.79 -10.98 14.35
N SER A 2 4.45 -9.93 15.10
CA SER A 2 3.64 -8.82 14.60
C SER A 2 4.58 -7.79 13.99
N TYR A 3 4.84 -7.87 12.70
CA TYR A 3 5.53 -6.79 11.99
C TYR A 3 4.65 -5.54 12.06
N LYS A 4 5.23 -4.43 12.53
CA LYS A 4 4.57 -3.14 12.67
C LYS A 4 5.15 -2.22 11.61
N THR A 5 4.31 -1.59 10.79
CA THR A 5 4.77 -0.57 9.83
C THR A 5 5.62 0.48 10.55
N PHE A 6 6.79 0.80 9.97
CA PHE A 6 7.63 1.88 10.46
C PHE A 6 6.82 3.18 10.56
N SER A 7 7.07 3.95 11.61
CA SER A 7 6.41 5.23 11.77
C SER A 7 7.23 6.15 12.66
N LYS A 8 7.33 7.41 12.25
CA LYS A 8 8.02 8.45 12.99
C LYS A 8 7.02 9.38 13.65
N THR A 9 7.37 9.90 14.82
CA THR A 9 6.56 10.95 15.44
C THR A 9 6.75 12.23 14.62
N PRO A 10 5.67 12.90 14.19
CA PRO A 10 5.76 14.16 13.45
C PRO A 10 6.57 15.21 14.22
N ASP A 11 7.36 16.01 13.51
CA ASP A 11 8.00 17.19 14.11
C ASP A 11 6.92 18.23 14.49
N ILE A 12 7.18 19.01 15.54
CA ILE A 12 6.35 20.13 15.98
C ILE A 12 6.29 21.21 14.86
N GLY A 13 7.32 21.29 14.01
CA GLY A 13 7.43 22.26 12.92
C GLY A 13 6.71 21.92 11.62
N GLU A 14 6.10 20.74 11.48
CA GLU A 14 5.54 20.30 10.20
C GLU A 14 4.41 21.21 9.69
N SER A 15 4.53 21.61 8.43
CA SER A 15 3.53 22.37 7.70
C SER A 15 2.36 21.47 7.31
N ARG A 16 1.13 21.98 7.53
CA ARG A 16 -0.09 21.23 7.23
C ARG A 16 -1.06 22.02 6.37
N VAL A 17 -1.69 21.33 5.43
CA VAL A 17 -2.63 21.92 4.46
C VAL A 17 -3.99 21.24 4.51
N MET A 18 -5.05 22.04 4.40
CA MET A 18 -6.40 21.53 4.21
C MET A 18 -6.54 21.04 2.78
N ILE A 19 -7.13 19.86 2.60
CA ILE A 19 -7.39 19.29 1.27
C ILE A 19 -8.85 18.89 1.09
N ASP A 20 -9.30 18.90 -0.16
CA ASP A 20 -10.51 18.18 -0.56
C ASP A 20 -10.26 16.67 -0.53
N CYS A 21 -11.33 15.88 -0.47
CA CYS A 21 -11.22 14.43 -0.33
C CYS A 21 -10.56 13.84 -1.57
N PRO A 22 -9.37 13.21 -1.48
CA PRO A 22 -8.66 12.71 -2.65
C PRO A 22 -9.34 11.48 -3.28
N CYS A 23 -10.36 10.90 -2.64
CA CYS A 23 -11.15 9.81 -3.22
C CYS A 23 -12.35 10.30 -4.05
N CYS A 24 -12.92 11.48 -3.78
CA CYS A 24 -14.17 11.91 -4.44
C CYS A 24 -14.32 13.41 -4.70
N GLY A 25 -13.32 14.23 -4.36
CA GLY A 25 -13.38 15.70 -4.48
C GLY A 25 -14.28 16.41 -3.47
N GLY A 26 -14.92 15.70 -2.53
CA GLY A 26 -15.78 16.31 -1.53
C GLY A 26 -15.00 17.14 -0.49
N SER A 27 -15.50 18.34 -0.15
CA SER A 27 -14.87 19.28 0.78
C SER A 27 -15.44 19.22 2.21
N GLN A 28 -16.45 18.38 2.46
CA GLN A 28 -17.12 18.27 3.76
C GLN A 28 -16.67 17.04 4.55
N PHE A 29 -16.29 17.27 5.80
CA PHE A 29 -15.74 16.26 6.68
C PHE A 29 -16.33 16.35 8.09
N LYS A 30 -16.29 15.23 8.81
CA LYS A 30 -16.47 15.21 10.27
C LYS A 30 -15.26 14.58 10.94
N ILE A 31 -14.95 15.01 12.16
CA ILE A 31 -13.90 14.36 12.97
C ILE A 31 -14.30 12.89 13.16
N HIS A 32 -13.39 11.98 12.81
CA HIS A 32 -13.56 10.55 13.00
C HIS A 32 -12.85 10.09 14.27
N TRP A 33 -11.57 10.43 14.41
CA TRP A 33 -10.72 10.10 15.55
C TRP A 33 -9.82 11.28 15.93
N LYS A 34 -9.57 11.42 17.23
CA LYS A 34 -8.51 12.26 17.78
C LYS A 34 -7.56 11.33 18.54
N ALA A 35 -6.29 11.33 18.18
CA ALA A 35 -5.23 10.62 18.88
C ALA A 35 -4.05 11.57 19.08
N ASP A 36 -3.11 11.16 19.93
CA ASP A 36 -1.90 11.94 20.19
C ASP A 36 -1.07 12.15 18.92
N GLN A 37 -1.13 11.20 17.98
CA GLN A 37 -0.39 11.23 16.71
C GLN A 37 -1.10 12.00 15.58
N GLY A 38 -2.35 12.42 15.76
CA GLY A 38 -3.07 13.12 14.70
C GLY A 38 -4.59 13.14 14.85
N ILE A 39 -5.23 13.88 13.95
CA ILE A 39 -6.69 13.97 13.85
C ILE A 39 -7.11 13.41 12.49
N TRP A 40 -7.89 12.33 12.53
CA TRP A 40 -8.50 11.76 11.34
C TRP A 40 -9.92 12.26 11.19
N HIS A 41 -10.24 12.65 9.98
CA HIS A 41 -11.54 13.05 9.52
C HIS A 41 -12.14 11.98 8.62
N ARG A 42 -13.47 11.95 8.55
CA ARG A 42 -14.23 11.11 7.62
C ARG A 42 -14.95 12.02 6.64
N CYS A 43 -14.70 11.82 5.34
CA CYS A 43 -15.42 12.49 4.27
C CYS A 43 -16.92 12.15 4.34
N LEU A 44 -17.79 13.15 4.26
CA LEU A 44 -19.24 12.95 4.31
C LEU A 44 -19.81 12.34 3.02
N SER A 45 -19.10 12.47 1.90
CA SER A 45 -19.54 11.95 0.60
C SER A 45 -19.16 10.48 0.40
N CYS A 46 -17.87 10.12 0.45
CA CYS A 46 -17.41 8.76 0.15
C CYS A 46 -17.05 7.92 1.38
N SER A 47 -17.00 8.53 2.58
CA SER A 47 -16.57 7.89 3.84
C SER A 47 -15.09 7.51 3.94
N LEU A 48 -14.21 7.99 3.05
CA LEU A 48 -12.75 7.89 3.24
C LEU A 48 -12.38 8.53 4.58
N ILE A 49 -11.49 7.85 5.31
CA ILE A 49 -10.87 8.38 6.52
C ILE A 49 -9.50 8.91 6.13
N LEU A 50 -9.16 10.12 6.55
CA LEU A 50 -7.89 10.77 6.23
C LEU A 50 -7.49 11.77 7.31
N GLN A 51 -6.21 12.07 7.42
CA GLN A 51 -5.78 13.27 8.12
C GLN A 51 -6.21 14.50 7.31
N ASN A 52 -6.75 15.52 7.97
CA ASN A 52 -7.09 16.81 7.35
C ASN A 52 -7.11 17.89 8.44
N PRO A 53 -6.16 18.85 8.48
CA PRO A 53 -5.14 19.09 7.47
C PRO A 53 -4.06 17.98 7.45
N GLN A 54 -3.48 17.73 6.27
CA GLN A 54 -2.39 16.77 6.07
C GLN A 54 -1.03 17.46 6.16
N PRO A 55 0.03 16.79 6.66
CA PRO A 55 1.40 17.24 6.47
C PRO A 55 1.72 17.34 4.97
N VAL A 56 2.54 18.33 4.59
CA VAL A 56 3.01 18.49 3.21
C VAL A 56 3.99 17.37 2.86
N ILE A 57 4.16 17.10 1.56
CA ILE A 57 4.95 15.94 1.10
C ILE A 57 6.41 16.05 1.54
N GLU A 58 6.98 17.25 1.53
CA GLU A 58 8.37 17.51 1.90
C GLU A 58 8.66 17.01 3.32
N ASP A 59 7.82 17.38 4.28
CA ASP A 59 7.95 16.96 5.69
C ASP A 59 7.77 15.45 5.88
N ILE A 60 6.95 14.81 5.05
CA ILE A 60 6.76 13.35 5.10
C ILE A 60 8.00 12.63 4.58
N LEU A 61 8.60 13.13 3.50
CA LEU A 61 9.82 12.55 2.91
C LEU A 61 10.99 12.61 3.89
N GLU A 62 11.06 13.64 4.75
CA GLU A 62 12.07 13.75 5.81
C GLU A 62 11.97 12.64 6.87
N ARG A 63 10.84 11.93 6.95
CA ARG A 63 10.67 10.79 7.88
C ARG A 63 11.33 9.51 7.37
N TYR A 64 11.74 9.46 6.10
CA TYR A 64 12.42 8.32 5.47
C TYR A 64 13.95 8.47 5.55
N ASP A 65 14.46 8.41 6.77
CA ASP A 65 15.86 8.63 7.11
C ASP A 65 16.62 7.32 7.38
N SER A 66 17.77 7.43 8.04
CA SER A 66 18.61 6.28 8.40
C SER A 66 17.91 5.31 9.38
N GLU A 67 17.00 5.79 10.25
CA GLU A 67 16.25 4.89 11.14
C GLU A 67 15.26 4.02 10.36
N TYR A 68 14.61 4.60 9.33
CA TYR A 68 13.79 3.82 8.39
C TYR A 68 14.63 2.78 7.65
N PHE A 69 15.81 3.18 7.14
CA PHE A 69 16.71 2.28 6.44
C PHE A 69 17.18 1.11 7.31
N GLU A 70 17.61 1.38 8.55
CA GLU A 70 18.01 0.35 9.52
C GLU A 70 16.85 -0.63 9.78
N TYR A 71 15.66 -0.09 10.03
CA TYR A 71 14.45 -0.90 10.26
C TYR A 71 14.13 -1.83 9.09
N GLU A 72 14.12 -1.31 7.86
CA GLU A 72 13.81 -2.11 6.68
C GLU A 72 14.86 -3.20 6.44
N THR A 73 16.14 -2.87 6.62
CA THR A 73 17.25 -3.82 6.44
C THR A 73 17.19 -4.95 7.48
N GLU A 74 16.89 -4.64 8.74
CA GLU A 74 16.76 -5.66 9.80
C GLU A 74 15.60 -6.64 9.58
N ASN A 75 14.56 -6.21 8.85
CA ASN A 75 13.31 -6.96 8.68
C ASN A 75 13.09 -7.49 7.25
N GLU A 76 14.05 -7.29 6.35
CA GLU A 76 13.88 -7.45 4.91
C GLU A 76 13.42 -8.86 4.48
N ASP A 77 13.93 -9.92 5.12
CA ASP A 77 13.50 -11.30 4.85
C ASP A 77 12.08 -11.57 5.36
N GLY A 78 11.70 -10.96 6.48
CA GLY A 78 10.34 -11.04 7.01
C GLY A 78 9.34 -10.39 6.07
N PHE A 79 9.69 -9.21 5.54
CA PHE A 79 8.86 -8.48 4.57
C PHE A 79 8.77 -9.19 3.23
N LEU A 80 9.88 -9.72 2.71
CA LEU A 80 9.87 -10.53 1.49
C LEU A 80 8.88 -11.70 1.62
N ASN A 81 8.95 -12.45 2.72
CA ASN A 81 8.03 -13.58 2.96
C ASN A 81 6.55 -13.14 2.99
N LEU A 82 6.25 -12.00 3.64
CA LEU A 82 4.89 -11.48 3.68
C LEU A 82 4.38 -11.06 2.30
N MET A 83 5.21 -10.37 1.51
CA MET A 83 4.87 -9.95 0.15
C MET A 83 4.64 -11.16 -0.76
N LEU A 84 5.51 -12.18 -0.70
CA LEU A 84 5.35 -13.41 -1.47
C LEU A 84 4.08 -14.19 -1.09
N MET A 85 3.76 -14.29 0.20
CA MET A 85 2.49 -14.87 0.65
C MET A 85 1.29 -14.08 0.09
N GLY A 86 1.41 -12.74 0.00
CA GLY A 86 0.34 -11.85 -0.45
C GLY A 86 0.08 -12.01 -1.94
N LEU A 87 1.15 -12.07 -2.72
CA LEU A 87 1.15 -12.38 -4.15
C LEU A 87 0.55 -13.78 -4.40
N HIS A 88 0.99 -14.79 -3.65
CA HIS A 88 0.44 -16.15 -3.74
C HIS A 88 -1.08 -16.17 -3.50
N ASP A 89 -1.57 -15.53 -2.44
CA ASP A 89 -3.00 -15.55 -2.07
C ASP A 89 -3.91 -14.87 -3.11
N VAL A 90 -3.36 -13.96 -3.90
CA VAL A 90 -4.08 -13.34 -5.01
C VAL A 90 -3.92 -14.08 -6.34
N GLY A 91 -3.13 -15.15 -6.39
CA GLY A 91 -2.93 -15.98 -7.57
C GLY A 91 -1.86 -15.45 -8.51
N PHE A 92 -0.85 -14.73 -8.00
CA PHE A 92 0.25 -14.23 -8.83
C PHE A 92 0.94 -15.35 -9.62
N SER A 93 1.09 -16.55 -9.04
CA SER A 93 1.66 -17.71 -9.73
C SER A 93 0.85 -18.14 -10.96
N GLU A 94 -0.47 -17.96 -10.95
CA GLU A 94 -1.31 -18.23 -12.12
C GLU A 94 -0.93 -17.27 -13.25
N TRP A 95 -0.62 -16.01 -12.93
CA TRP A 95 -0.23 -15.00 -13.92
C TRP A 95 1.23 -15.10 -14.36
N ASP A 96 2.13 -15.48 -13.45
CA ASP A 96 3.51 -15.81 -13.76
C ASP A 96 3.61 -17.06 -14.65
N SER A 97 2.65 -17.99 -14.51
CA SER A 97 2.54 -19.20 -15.35
C SER A 97 1.84 -18.98 -16.69
N LEU A 98 1.12 -17.87 -16.86
CA LEU A 98 0.72 -17.47 -18.20
C LEU A 98 2.02 -17.12 -18.90
N ASP A 99 2.35 -17.82 -20.00
CA ASP A 99 3.46 -17.50 -20.91
C ASP A 99 3.25 -16.10 -21.53
N SER A 100 3.18 -15.05 -20.72
CA SER A 100 3.34 -13.69 -21.20
C SER A 100 4.82 -13.50 -21.40
N GLU A 101 5.22 -13.34 -22.66
CA GLU A 101 6.59 -12.97 -23.04
C GLU A 101 7.08 -11.71 -22.29
N ASP A 102 6.14 -10.89 -21.82
CA ASP A 102 6.41 -9.67 -21.06
C ASP A 102 6.37 -9.88 -19.54
N LYS A 103 7.55 -9.90 -18.94
CA LYS A 103 7.75 -9.98 -17.48
C LYS A 103 8.24 -8.66 -16.87
N SER A 104 7.80 -7.52 -17.39
CA SER A 104 8.10 -6.21 -16.79
C SER A 104 7.34 -6.01 -15.47
N PHE A 105 8.09 -5.72 -14.40
CA PHE A 105 7.57 -5.55 -13.04
C PHE A 105 8.07 -4.24 -12.41
N LEU A 106 7.20 -3.55 -11.68
CA LEU A 106 7.57 -2.41 -10.84
C LEU A 106 7.15 -2.66 -9.40
N ASP A 107 8.08 -2.51 -8.45
CA ASP A 107 7.80 -2.43 -7.02
C ASP A 107 7.88 -0.98 -6.54
N ILE A 108 6.75 -0.40 -6.14
CA ILE A 108 6.68 0.98 -5.64
C ILE A 108 6.77 0.95 -4.11
N GLY A 109 7.67 1.75 -3.54
CA GLY A 109 8.04 1.70 -2.12
C GLY A 109 8.78 0.39 -1.82
N CYS A 110 9.78 0.08 -2.64
CA CYS A 110 10.43 -1.24 -2.61
C CYS A 110 11.40 -1.44 -1.45
N ALA A 111 11.62 -0.43 -0.60
CA ALA A 111 12.60 -0.43 0.48
C ALA A 111 13.98 -0.90 -0.03
N THR A 112 14.52 -1.98 0.53
CA THR A 112 15.82 -2.54 0.11
C THR A 112 15.75 -3.29 -1.24
N GLY A 113 14.58 -3.49 -1.84
CA GLY A 113 14.40 -4.11 -3.16
C GLY A 113 14.37 -5.64 -3.19
N ARG A 114 14.23 -6.30 -2.02
CA ARG A 114 14.24 -7.77 -1.91
C ARG A 114 13.23 -8.47 -2.82
N LEU A 115 12.02 -7.94 -2.95
CA LEU A 115 10.98 -8.55 -3.78
C LEU A 115 11.37 -8.51 -5.26
N GLY A 116 11.76 -7.35 -5.78
CA GLY A 116 12.17 -7.23 -7.18
C GLY A 116 13.42 -8.08 -7.48
N ALA A 117 14.38 -8.15 -6.56
CA ALA A 117 15.55 -9.02 -6.69
C ALA A 117 15.17 -10.51 -6.79
N PHE A 118 14.27 -10.98 -5.90
CA PHE A 118 13.74 -12.34 -5.95
C PHE A 118 13.02 -12.64 -7.28
N LEU A 119 12.26 -11.68 -7.81
CA LEU A 119 11.56 -11.82 -9.09
C LEU A 119 12.54 -11.82 -10.27
N ASN A 120 13.59 -11.00 -10.25
CA ASN A 120 14.66 -11.01 -11.25
C ASN A 120 15.38 -12.37 -11.29
N ASP A 121 15.66 -12.96 -10.12
CA ASP A 121 16.22 -14.32 -10.02
C ASP A 121 15.25 -15.39 -10.56
N SER A 122 13.96 -15.08 -10.63
CA SER A 122 12.89 -15.90 -11.22
C SER A 122 12.59 -15.56 -12.68
N GLY A 123 13.41 -14.71 -13.32
CA GLY A 123 13.31 -14.37 -14.74
C GLY A 123 12.38 -13.20 -15.08
N TRP A 124 11.94 -12.43 -14.09
CA TRP A 124 11.28 -11.14 -14.34
C TRP A 124 12.29 -10.04 -14.69
N ASN A 125 11.78 -8.92 -15.18
CA ASN A 125 12.51 -7.66 -15.33
C ASN A 125 11.90 -6.63 -14.37
N ALA A 126 12.24 -6.77 -13.10
CA ALA A 126 11.77 -5.97 -11.99
C ALA A 126 12.66 -4.74 -11.75
N GLN A 127 11.99 -3.60 -11.64
CA GLN A 127 12.54 -2.32 -11.20
C GLN A 127 11.84 -1.90 -9.89
N GLY A 128 12.48 -1.00 -9.14
CA GLY A 128 11.96 -0.45 -7.90
C GLY A 128 11.93 1.08 -7.90
N VAL A 129 11.06 1.66 -7.08
CA VAL A 129 11.10 3.08 -6.69
C VAL A 129 11.04 3.18 -5.18
N GLU A 130 11.97 3.92 -4.59
CA GLU A 130 12.05 4.11 -3.13
C GLU A 130 12.49 5.54 -2.79
N VAL A 131 11.78 6.17 -1.86
CA VAL A 131 12.04 7.56 -1.44
C VAL A 131 13.23 7.64 -0.49
N CYS A 132 13.46 6.61 0.33
CA CYS A 132 14.65 6.50 1.16
C CYS A 132 15.88 6.23 0.28
N ARG A 133 16.68 7.28 0.05
CA ARG A 133 17.88 7.22 -0.80
C ARG A 133 18.91 6.20 -0.31
N GLU A 134 19.04 6.01 1.01
CA GLU A 134 19.95 5.02 1.61
C GLU A 134 19.50 3.58 1.29
N ALA A 135 18.21 3.27 1.48
CA ALA A 135 17.64 1.96 1.15
C ALA A 135 17.75 1.66 -0.36
N ALA A 136 17.43 2.64 -1.22
CA ALA A 136 17.59 2.51 -2.67
C ALA A 136 19.05 2.25 -3.07
N ALA A 137 20.01 2.99 -2.49
CA ALA A 137 21.43 2.80 -2.76
C ALA A 137 21.94 1.44 -2.26
N TYR A 138 21.47 0.98 -1.10
CA TYR A 138 21.75 -0.35 -0.58
C TYR A 138 21.24 -1.43 -1.53
N GLY A 139 19.97 -1.36 -1.94
CA GLY A 139 19.37 -2.35 -2.85
C GLY A 139 20.08 -2.44 -4.19
N ASN A 140 20.34 -1.29 -4.84
CA ASN A 140 21.11 -1.22 -6.10
C ASN A 140 22.53 -1.83 -5.99
N LYS A 141 23.13 -1.76 -4.80
CA LYS A 141 24.49 -2.27 -4.56
C LYS A 141 24.52 -3.75 -4.22
N HIS A 142 23.53 -4.23 -3.47
CA HIS A 142 23.55 -5.55 -2.83
C HIS A 142 22.68 -6.59 -3.54
N TYR A 143 21.71 -6.15 -4.35
CA TYR A 143 20.77 -7.03 -5.01
C TYR A 143 20.71 -6.81 -6.52
N ASN A 144 20.22 -7.82 -7.22
CA ASN A 144 20.00 -7.79 -8.66
C ASN A 144 18.71 -7.03 -8.99
N ILE A 145 18.70 -5.70 -8.82
CA ILE A 145 17.54 -4.83 -9.08
C ILE A 145 18.01 -3.41 -9.38
N GLU A 146 17.32 -2.73 -10.29
CA GLU A 146 17.45 -1.28 -10.49
C GLU A 146 16.40 -0.54 -9.66
N ILE A 147 16.83 0.33 -8.75
CA ILE A 147 15.94 1.12 -7.88
C ILE A 147 16.16 2.61 -8.15
N PHE A 148 15.09 3.30 -8.53
CA PHE A 148 15.09 4.76 -8.64
C PHE A 148 14.93 5.42 -7.26
N PRO A 149 15.87 6.29 -6.82
CA PRO A 149 15.81 6.95 -5.52
C PRO A 149 14.95 8.23 -5.59
N GLY A 150 13.66 8.10 -5.32
CA GLY A 150 12.69 9.21 -5.32
C GLY A 150 11.24 8.73 -5.32
N THR A 151 10.34 9.63 -5.70
CA THR A 151 8.90 9.35 -5.84
C THR A 151 8.59 8.67 -7.18
N LEU A 152 7.41 8.04 -7.28
CA LEU A 152 6.92 7.45 -8.54
C LEU A 152 6.89 8.47 -9.69
N ASN A 153 6.47 9.71 -9.40
CA ASN A 153 6.37 10.76 -10.42
C ASN A 153 7.74 11.24 -10.91
N GLU A 154 8.74 11.30 -10.03
CA GLU A 154 10.11 11.69 -10.41
C GLU A 154 10.81 10.64 -11.27
N ALA A 155 10.44 9.36 -11.12
CA ALA A 155 10.99 8.25 -11.92
C ALA A 155 10.65 8.36 -13.41
N CYS A 156 9.61 9.12 -13.78
CA CYS A 156 9.25 9.45 -15.16
C CYS A 156 9.14 8.23 -16.10
N PHE A 157 8.58 7.11 -15.63
CA PHE A 157 8.44 5.92 -16.46
C PHE A 157 7.58 6.18 -17.72
N PRO A 158 7.85 5.51 -18.84
CA PRO A 158 7.04 5.64 -20.05
C PRO A 158 5.59 5.20 -19.84
N ASP A 159 4.69 5.71 -20.69
CA ASP A 159 3.33 5.18 -20.81
C ASP A 159 3.41 3.68 -21.15
N GLU A 160 2.50 2.88 -20.59
CA GLU A 160 2.31 1.47 -20.98
C GLU A 160 3.60 0.65 -20.92
N HIS A 161 4.37 0.83 -19.85
CA HIS A 161 5.69 0.23 -19.68
C HIS A 161 5.66 -1.09 -18.92
N PHE A 162 4.84 -1.20 -17.87
CA PHE A 162 4.84 -2.36 -16.97
C PHE A 162 3.65 -3.28 -17.19
N ARG A 163 3.91 -4.59 -17.18
CA ARG A 163 2.89 -5.64 -17.17
C ARG A 163 2.28 -5.81 -15.79
N PHE A 164 3.12 -5.70 -14.75
CA PHE A 164 2.72 -5.81 -13.36
C PHE A 164 3.31 -4.69 -12.51
N VAL A 165 2.48 -4.04 -11.71
CA VAL A 165 2.90 -3.07 -10.70
C VAL A 165 2.50 -3.60 -9.33
N HIS A 166 3.37 -3.45 -8.35
CA HIS A 166 3.16 -3.84 -6.98
C HIS A 166 3.37 -2.64 -6.06
N SER A 167 2.52 -2.51 -5.05
CA SER A 167 2.86 -1.74 -3.85
C SER A 167 2.26 -2.41 -2.62
N SER A 168 3.04 -2.45 -1.55
CA SER A 168 2.63 -2.96 -0.26
C SER A 168 2.89 -1.91 0.80
N HIS A 169 1.83 -1.47 1.47
CA HIS A 169 1.90 -0.45 2.51
C HIS A 169 2.44 0.92 2.04
N VAL A 170 2.02 1.36 0.85
CA VAL A 170 2.45 2.65 0.27
C VAL A 170 1.30 3.64 0.14
N ILE A 171 0.17 3.22 -0.42
CA ILE A 171 -0.93 4.14 -0.80
C ILE A 171 -1.49 4.92 0.40
N GLU A 172 -1.45 4.36 1.61
CA GLU A 172 -1.88 5.04 2.83
C GLU A 172 -0.95 6.19 3.26
N HIS A 173 0.30 6.20 2.80
CA HIS A 173 1.32 7.22 3.08
C HIS A 173 1.32 8.37 2.06
N VAL A 174 0.64 8.21 0.92
CA VAL A 174 0.65 9.22 -0.15
C VAL A 174 -0.40 10.31 0.07
N ASN A 175 -0.03 11.58 -0.09
CA ASN A 175 -0.95 12.72 0.04
C ASN A 175 -2.09 12.71 -0.98
N ARG A 176 -1.77 12.35 -2.24
CA ARG A 176 -2.68 12.37 -3.39
C ARG A 176 -2.82 10.98 -4.01
N PRO A 177 -3.55 10.06 -3.34
CA PRO A 177 -3.76 8.71 -3.84
C PRO A 177 -4.49 8.67 -5.19
N ASP A 178 -5.26 9.70 -5.54
CA ASP A 178 -5.84 9.86 -6.87
C ASP A 178 -4.78 10.03 -7.96
N LEU A 179 -3.80 10.90 -7.75
CA LEU A 179 -2.69 11.11 -8.69
C LEU A 179 -1.76 9.89 -8.74
N PHE A 180 -1.54 9.24 -7.59
CA PHE A 180 -0.79 8.00 -7.50
C PHE A 180 -1.42 6.87 -8.32
N LEU A 181 -2.73 6.65 -8.16
CA LEU A 181 -3.46 5.65 -8.94
C LEU A 181 -3.52 6.02 -10.43
N ASN A 182 -3.66 7.30 -10.76
CA ASN A 182 -3.63 7.77 -12.15
C ASN A 182 -2.29 7.46 -12.82
N GLU A 183 -1.19 7.71 -12.13
CA GLU A 183 0.16 7.43 -12.62
C GLU A 183 0.39 5.93 -12.82
N ILE A 184 -0.04 5.09 -11.87
CA ILE A 184 0.00 3.63 -12.03
C ILE A 184 -0.82 3.18 -13.24
N PHE A 185 -1.99 3.78 -13.46
CA PHE A 185 -2.82 3.46 -14.63
C PHE A 185 -2.11 3.84 -15.93
N ARG A 186 -1.43 4.99 -15.99
CA ARG A 186 -0.67 5.45 -17.16
C ARG A 186 0.47 4.50 -17.53
N ILE A 187 1.29 4.12 -16.54
CA ILE A 187 2.48 3.29 -16.76
C ILE A 187 2.16 1.81 -16.97
N LEU A 188 0.94 1.37 -16.64
CA LEU A 188 0.50 0.01 -16.93
C LEU A 188 0.17 -0.18 -18.41
N LYS A 189 0.58 -1.31 -18.95
CA LYS A 189 0.12 -1.80 -20.26
C LYS A 189 -1.38 -2.10 -20.24
N PRO A 190 -2.08 -2.03 -21.39
CA PRO A 190 -3.42 -2.59 -21.52
C PRO A 190 -3.44 -4.06 -21.06
N GLY A 191 -4.43 -4.43 -20.24
CA GLY A 191 -4.49 -5.74 -19.59
C GLY A 191 -3.53 -5.93 -18.40
N GLY A 192 -2.65 -4.95 -18.15
CA GLY A 192 -1.70 -4.86 -17.04
C GLY A 192 -2.36 -4.90 -15.66
N LEU A 193 -1.64 -5.42 -14.67
CA LEU A 193 -2.15 -5.63 -13.31
C LEU A 193 -1.44 -4.74 -12.30
N TYR A 194 -2.21 -4.22 -11.35
CA TYR A 194 -1.69 -3.56 -10.16
C TYR A 194 -2.14 -4.32 -8.91
N TYR A 195 -1.17 -4.71 -8.10
CA TYR A 195 -1.39 -5.24 -6.75
C TYR A 195 -1.21 -4.13 -5.72
N CYS A 196 -2.22 -3.93 -4.90
CA CYS A 196 -2.19 -2.96 -3.80
C CYS A 196 -2.50 -3.66 -2.48
N ALA A 197 -1.54 -3.70 -1.56
CA ALA A 197 -1.77 -4.10 -0.16
C ALA A 197 -1.73 -2.87 0.75
N THR A 198 -2.72 -2.73 1.64
CA THR A 198 -2.85 -1.57 2.54
C THR A 198 -3.74 -1.93 3.75
N PRO A 199 -3.64 -1.25 4.90
CA PRO A 199 -4.54 -1.42 6.04
C PRO A 199 -6.00 -1.23 5.66
N ASN A 200 -6.87 -1.99 6.29
CA ASN A 200 -8.31 -1.94 6.07
C ASN A 200 -9.02 -1.31 7.27
N CYS A 201 -9.40 -0.03 7.14
CA CYS A 201 -10.08 0.69 8.22
C CYS A 201 -11.51 0.19 8.51
N SER A 202 -12.04 -0.71 7.67
CA SER A 202 -13.31 -1.42 7.93
C SER A 202 -13.13 -2.79 8.59
N GLY A 203 -11.88 -3.20 8.83
CA GLY A 203 -11.49 -4.44 9.49
C GLY A 203 -11.92 -4.49 10.95
N PHE A 204 -11.90 -5.70 11.51
CA PHE A 204 -12.37 -5.93 12.88
C PHE A 204 -11.53 -5.17 13.92
N GLN A 205 -10.21 -5.21 13.81
CA GLN A 205 -9.31 -4.52 14.74
C GLN A 205 -9.47 -2.99 14.66
N ALA A 206 -9.59 -2.42 13.45
CA ALA A 206 -9.85 -0.99 13.27
C ALA A 206 -11.14 -0.54 13.98
N LYS A 207 -12.20 -1.34 13.90
CA LYS A 207 -13.47 -1.07 14.61
C LYS A 207 -13.35 -1.22 16.13
N LEU A 208 -12.63 -2.26 16.58
CA LEU A 208 -12.49 -2.58 18.01
C LEU A 208 -11.60 -1.56 18.74
N PHE A 209 -10.46 -1.21 18.13
CA PHE A 209 -9.45 -0.36 18.77
C PHE A 209 -9.57 1.11 18.39
N ALA A 210 -10.35 1.45 17.35
CA ALA A 210 -10.60 2.83 16.92
C ALA A 210 -9.29 3.63 16.77
N HIS A 211 -9.16 4.77 17.44
CA HIS A 211 -7.95 5.60 17.41
C HIS A 211 -6.68 4.94 18.00
N LYS A 212 -6.82 3.79 18.68
CA LYS A 212 -5.70 2.96 19.17
C LYS A 212 -5.38 1.81 18.23
N TRP A 213 -6.01 1.76 17.05
CA TRP A 213 -5.70 0.77 16.03
C TRP A 213 -4.25 0.95 15.58
N ARG A 214 -3.51 -0.15 15.40
CA ARG A 214 -2.08 -0.13 15.07
C ARG A 214 -1.73 0.63 13.78
N SER A 215 -2.69 0.77 12.87
CA SER A 215 -2.54 1.50 11.61
C SER A 215 -3.11 2.93 11.68
N ALA A 216 -3.61 3.39 12.82
CA ALA A 216 -3.95 4.80 13.03
C ALA A 216 -2.72 5.56 13.54
N ILE A 217 -1.71 5.65 12.67
CA ILE A 217 -0.39 6.26 12.94
C ILE A 217 -0.16 7.48 12.06
N ALA A 218 0.71 8.40 12.49
CA ALA A 218 0.89 9.70 11.84
C ALA A 218 1.33 9.63 10.37
N ASP A 219 2.00 8.56 9.96
CA ASP A 219 2.43 8.35 8.57
C ASP A 219 1.30 7.84 7.65
N HIS A 220 0.22 7.30 8.22
CA HIS A 220 -0.95 6.91 7.44
C HIS A 220 -1.90 8.09 7.25
N LEU A 221 -1.70 8.81 6.16
CA LEU A 221 -2.48 9.98 5.77
C LEU A 221 -3.90 9.60 5.34
N CYS A 222 -4.04 8.50 4.58
CA CYS A 222 -5.32 8.03 4.04
C CYS A 222 -5.59 6.59 4.50
N LEU A 223 -6.67 6.38 5.24
CA LEU A 223 -7.08 5.08 5.76
C LEU A 223 -8.24 4.51 4.94
N PHE A 224 -7.92 3.58 4.05
CA PHE A 224 -8.87 3.00 3.12
C PHE A 224 -9.69 1.85 3.75
N SER A 225 -10.97 1.80 3.37
CA SER A 225 -11.76 0.57 3.38
C SER A 225 -11.76 -0.06 1.99
N LYS A 226 -12.19 -1.33 1.88
CA LYS A 226 -12.40 -1.98 0.57
C LYS A 226 -13.27 -1.15 -0.37
N LYS A 227 -14.33 -0.51 0.15
CA LYS A 227 -15.24 0.34 -0.63
C LYS A 227 -14.51 1.55 -1.19
N THR A 228 -13.78 2.28 -0.36
CA THR A 228 -13.13 3.53 -0.76
C THR A 228 -11.91 3.29 -1.65
N LEU A 229 -11.17 2.19 -1.45
CA LEU A 229 -10.08 1.83 -2.36
C LEU A 229 -10.64 1.45 -3.74
N ARG A 230 -11.69 0.62 -3.77
CA ARG A 230 -12.40 0.29 -5.01
C ARG A 230 -12.90 1.52 -5.75
N LEU A 231 -13.60 2.43 -5.05
CA LEU A 231 -14.09 3.67 -5.64
C LEU A 231 -12.97 4.51 -6.25
N SER A 232 -11.86 4.68 -5.52
CA SER A 232 -10.70 5.46 -6.00
C SER A 232 -10.01 4.81 -7.20
N ALA A 233 -9.96 3.48 -7.25
CA ALA A 233 -9.39 2.75 -8.37
C ALA A 233 -10.30 2.81 -9.60
N GLU A 234 -11.59 2.52 -9.44
CA GLU A 234 -12.57 2.55 -10.54
C GLU A 234 -12.72 3.95 -11.14
N SER A 235 -12.59 5.02 -10.34
CA SER A 235 -12.61 6.40 -10.87
C SER A 235 -11.41 6.73 -11.78
N GLN A 236 -10.31 5.96 -11.69
CA GLN A 236 -9.16 6.07 -12.60
C GLN A 236 -9.25 5.13 -13.80
N GLY A 237 -10.31 4.32 -13.91
CA GLY A 237 -10.51 3.37 -15.02
C GLY A 237 -10.07 1.94 -14.72
N PHE A 238 -9.62 1.62 -13.50
CA PHE A 238 -9.29 0.24 -13.15
C PHE A 238 -10.53 -0.66 -13.04
N ARG A 239 -10.39 -1.91 -13.48
CA ARG A 239 -11.31 -3.01 -13.13
C ARG A 239 -10.78 -3.76 -11.91
N VAL A 240 -11.60 -3.91 -10.88
CA VAL A 240 -11.23 -4.74 -9.70
C VAL A 240 -11.44 -6.22 -10.01
N LEU A 241 -10.35 -7.00 -10.06
CA LEU A 241 -10.39 -8.43 -10.32
C LEU A 241 -10.55 -9.25 -9.04
N LYS A 242 -9.81 -8.88 -7.99
CA LYS A 242 -9.74 -9.68 -6.77
C LYS A 242 -9.61 -8.78 -5.54
N THR A 243 -10.17 -9.23 -4.43
CA THR A 243 -9.95 -8.61 -3.12
C THR A 243 -9.79 -9.70 -2.07
N LYS A 244 -8.73 -9.61 -1.28
CA LYS A 244 -8.44 -10.49 -0.15
C LYS A 244 -8.19 -9.65 1.09
N THR A 245 -8.34 -10.24 2.27
CA THR A 245 -8.00 -9.58 3.53
C THR A 245 -7.26 -10.53 4.46
N TRP A 246 -6.27 -10.01 5.16
CA TRP A 246 -5.47 -10.71 6.14
C TRP A 246 -5.58 -10.06 7.52
N GLY A 247 -5.23 -10.83 8.55
CA GLY A 247 -5.33 -10.39 9.94
C GLY A 247 -6.66 -10.80 10.59
N GLY A 248 -6.55 -11.24 11.83
CA GLY A 248 -7.65 -11.62 12.74
C GLY A 248 -7.25 -11.23 14.17
N LEU A 249 -7.91 -11.73 15.20
CA LEU A 249 -7.46 -11.50 16.59
C LEU A 249 -6.05 -12.10 16.77
N GLY A 250 -5.08 -11.26 17.16
CA GLY A 250 -3.69 -11.67 17.37
C GLY A 250 -3.53 -12.74 18.46
N GLU A 251 -2.36 -13.39 18.51
CA GLU A 251 -2.02 -14.29 19.61
C GLU A 251 -2.09 -13.56 20.96
N GLY A 252 -2.76 -14.17 21.94
CA GLY A 252 -2.92 -13.61 23.29
C GLY A 252 -4.29 -12.97 23.60
N TYR A 253 -5.13 -12.69 22.59
CA TYR A 253 -6.45 -12.07 22.83
C TYR A 253 -7.60 -13.06 23.10
N ALA A 254 -7.42 -14.34 22.75
CA ALA A 254 -8.38 -15.40 23.03
C ALA A 254 -7.68 -16.79 23.09
N PRO A 255 -8.20 -17.75 23.87
CA PRO A 255 -7.75 -19.14 23.82
C PRO A 255 -7.72 -19.70 22.39
N ALA A 256 -6.75 -20.58 22.08
CA ALA A 256 -6.52 -21.08 20.72
C ALA A 256 -7.77 -21.67 20.02
N PHE A 257 -8.70 -22.24 20.79
CA PHE A 257 -9.97 -22.77 20.25
C PHE A 257 -10.95 -21.66 19.83
N LEU A 258 -10.99 -20.54 20.56
CA LEU A 258 -11.76 -19.35 20.19
C LEU A 258 -11.12 -18.60 19.02
N LYS A 259 -9.79 -18.58 18.92
CA LYS A 259 -9.06 -18.03 17.77
C LYS A 259 -9.41 -18.79 16.48
N LYS A 260 -9.36 -20.13 16.48
CA LYS A 260 -9.77 -20.93 15.32
C LYS A 260 -11.22 -20.68 14.90
N ALA A 261 -12.13 -20.53 15.85
CA ALA A 261 -13.53 -20.22 15.57
C ALA A 261 -13.70 -18.79 15.01
N ALA A 262 -13.04 -17.80 15.62
CA ALA A 262 -13.03 -16.42 15.17
C ALA A 262 -12.41 -16.28 13.78
N ASP A 263 -11.25 -16.88 13.51
CA ASP A 263 -10.61 -16.86 12.20
C ASP A 263 -11.49 -17.52 11.12
N LYS A 264 -12.23 -18.58 11.47
CA LYS A 264 -13.17 -19.26 10.55
C LYS A 264 -14.43 -18.43 10.25
N LEU A 265 -14.85 -17.56 11.17
CA LEU A 265 -15.98 -16.63 10.99
C LEU A 265 -15.56 -15.30 10.35
N VAL A 266 -14.36 -14.79 10.64
CA VAL A 266 -13.85 -13.47 10.22
C VAL A 266 -13.28 -13.50 8.81
N LYS A 267 -12.63 -14.60 8.40
CA LYS A 267 -12.05 -14.75 7.05
C LYS A 267 -13.09 -14.65 5.92
N PRO A 268 -14.27 -15.30 5.99
CA PRO A 268 -15.31 -15.16 4.97
C PRO A 268 -15.98 -13.77 4.94
N LEU A 269 -15.97 -13.04 6.07
CA LEU A 269 -16.57 -11.71 6.18
C LEU A 269 -15.67 -10.60 5.60
N GLY A 270 -14.42 -10.94 5.24
CA GLY A 270 -13.45 -9.99 4.69
C GLY A 270 -13.15 -8.85 5.65
N TRP A 271 -13.05 -9.16 6.95
CA TRP A 271 -12.82 -8.23 8.06
C TRP A 271 -11.36 -8.19 8.51
N GLY A 272 -10.45 -8.65 7.66
CA GLY A 272 -9.02 -8.57 7.95
C GLY A 272 -8.54 -7.15 8.15
N ASP A 273 -7.46 -7.04 8.91
CA ASP A 273 -6.77 -5.82 9.28
C ASP A 273 -5.98 -5.19 8.12
N VAL A 274 -5.51 -6.04 7.20
CA VAL A 274 -4.88 -5.65 5.93
C VAL A 274 -5.77 -6.16 4.80
N MET A 275 -5.89 -5.39 3.73
CA MET A 275 -6.55 -5.81 2.50
C MET A 275 -5.57 -5.78 1.33
N MET A 276 -5.81 -6.65 0.37
CA MET A 276 -5.08 -6.71 -0.89
C MET A 276 -6.10 -6.63 -2.01
N MET A 277 -5.86 -5.76 -2.98
CA MET A 277 -6.72 -5.59 -4.14
C MET A 277 -5.89 -5.74 -5.40
N VAL A 278 -6.40 -6.56 -6.32
CA VAL A 278 -5.83 -6.71 -7.66
C VAL A 278 -6.70 -5.91 -8.60
N LEU A 279 -6.08 -4.93 -9.23
CA LEU A 279 -6.65 -3.98 -10.16
C LEU A 279 -6.10 -4.27 -11.56
N GLN A 280 -6.90 -4.09 -12.59
CA GLN A 280 -6.48 -4.28 -13.97
C GLN A 280 -6.79 -3.04 -14.79
N LYS A 281 -5.81 -2.59 -15.60
CA LYS A 281 -6.08 -1.67 -16.70
C LYS A 281 -6.79 -2.45 -17.81
N PRO A 282 -8.02 -2.10 -18.21
CA PRO A 282 -8.72 -2.80 -19.28
C PRO A 282 -7.86 -2.88 -20.56
N SER A 283 -8.03 -3.96 -21.33
CA SER A 283 -7.41 -4.07 -22.65
C SER A 283 -8.13 -3.16 -23.64
N ASP A 284 -7.43 -2.76 -24.71
CA ASP A 284 -8.07 -2.05 -25.82
C ASP A 284 -9.19 -2.94 -26.42
N GLY A 285 -10.44 -2.49 -26.31
CA GLY A 285 -11.63 -3.22 -26.81
C GLY A 285 -12.58 -3.79 -25.75
N ASP A 286 -12.25 -3.68 -24.46
CA ASP A 286 -13.11 -4.12 -23.32
C ASP A 286 -14.10 -3.03 -22.85
N SER A 287 -14.22 -1.90 -23.57
CA SER A 287 -15.07 -0.74 -23.26
C SER A 287 -16.47 -0.81 -23.86
#